data_AF-A0A9P1DP38-F1
#
_entry.id   AF-A0A9P1DP38-F1
#
_cell.length_a   1.000
_cell.length_b   1.000
_cell.length_c   1.000
_cell.angle_alpha   90.00
_cell.angle_beta   90.00
_cell.angle_gamma   90.00
#
_symmetry.space_group_name_H-M   'P 1'
#
loop_
_entity.id
_entity.type
_entity.pdbx_description
1 polymer ?
#
loop_
_entity_poly.entity_id
_entity_poly.type
_entity_poly.pdbx_seq_one_letter_code
_entity_poly.pdbx_strand_id
1 'polypeptide(L)'
;MEKPLNVSVGNVSHADTSINASLKSANGWVGCWYYGCRRSYHPEFRCQCNPGCRRYGNCCGDFGTRCWWLGPSPPADDRRRRRRRTKPPPPPPNPQWAPSPPQNGIATVYHQTSPQACKAILASSFRPGSDGHCGGAIYFAMSPEATKTKAIGTQSQSGCVIQAKVEVGRVKYEGPKCGHKWEPGELKQQGYDSIQFDPGDGQEVVIFDPNQVKSMKEIPYNSAWKPEYNVR
;
A
#
# COMPACT_ATOMS: atom_id res chain seq x y z
N MET A 1 44.16 -35.41 -23.14
CA MET A 1 42.74 -35.58 -23.49
C MET A 1 41.97 -35.85 -22.22
N GLU A 2 40.91 -35.06 -22.03
CA GLU A 2 40.22 -34.81 -20.77
C GLU A 2 39.17 -35.87 -20.36
N LYS A 3 38.87 -35.85 -19.04
CA LYS A 3 37.67 -36.32 -18.29
C LYS A 3 37.55 -37.82 -17.89
N PRO A 4 36.76 -38.15 -16.82
CA PRO A 4 36.09 -37.28 -15.83
C PRO A 4 36.36 -37.64 -14.34
N LEU A 5 36.13 -36.65 -13.47
CA LEU A 5 35.89 -36.82 -12.03
C LEU A 5 34.52 -37.47 -11.79
N ASN A 6 34.47 -38.45 -10.89
CA ASN A 6 33.25 -39.01 -10.31
C ASN A 6 33.21 -38.61 -8.83
N VAL A 7 32.32 -37.68 -8.47
CA VAL A 7 32.02 -37.34 -7.07
C VAL A 7 30.54 -37.60 -6.82
N SER A 8 30.32 -38.42 -5.79
CA SER A 8 29.06 -38.98 -5.34
C SER A 8 28.02 -37.94 -4.94
N VAL A 9 26.77 -38.31 -5.22
CA VAL A 9 25.52 -37.62 -4.92
C VAL A 9 25.39 -37.36 -3.41
N GLY A 10 25.32 -36.09 -3.02
CA GLY A 10 24.98 -35.65 -1.68
C GLY A 10 23.46 -35.42 -1.54
N ASN A 11 22.89 -35.98 -0.48
CA ASN A 11 21.48 -35.84 -0.07
C ASN A 11 21.04 -34.38 0.07
N VAL A 12 19.93 -34.03 -0.57
CA VAL A 12 19.26 -32.72 -0.39
C VAL A 12 18.23 -32.85 0.73
N SER A 13 18.63 -32.46 1.94
CA SER A 13 17.72 -32.31 3.08
C SER A 13 17.10 -30.92 3.09
N HIS A 14 15.77 -30.91 3.03
CA HIS A 14 14.79 -29.86 3.35
C HIS A 14 15.37 -28.54 3.88
N ALA A 15 15.12 -27.50 3.08
CA ALA A 15 15.47 -26.11 3.33
C ALA A 15 15.03 -25.61 4.72
N ASP A 16 16.00 -25.10 5.47
CA ASP A 16 15.83 -24.33 6.69
C ASP A 16 14.96 -23.08 6.44
N THR A 17 13.74 -23.14 6.97
CA THR A 17 12.89 -21.98 7.22
C THR A 17 13.49 -21.13 8.34
N SER A 18 14.38 -20.22 7.98
CA SER A 18 14.81 -19.12 8.87
C SER A 18 14.96 -17.83 8.08
N ILE A 19 13.83 -17.35 7.56
CA ILE A 19 13.70 -15.97 7.07
C ILE A 19 13.73 -15.06 8.28
N ASN A 20 14.92 -14.50 8.52
CA ASN A 20 15.25 -13.58 9.59
C ASN A 20 14.11 -12.60 9.94
N ALA A 21 13.57 -12.77 11.14
CA ALA A 21 12.75 -11.81 11.87
C ALA A 21 13.57 -10.57 12.29
N SER A 22 14.21 -9.92 11.34
CA SER A 22 15.00 -8.69 11.52
C SER A 22 15.14 -7.93 10.20
N LEU A 23 14.02 -7.64 9.54
CA LEU A 23 14.00 -6.54 8.57
C LEU A 23 13.92 -5.21 9.34
N LYS A 24 15.09 -4.72 9.70
CA LYS A 24 15.33 -3.32 10.07
C LYS A 24 15.12 -2.48 8.81
N SER A 25 14.03 -1.70 8.75
CA SER A 25 13.99 -0.53 7.89
C SER A 25 14.86 0.57 8.51
N ALA A 26 15.60 1.30 7.69
CA ALA A 26 16.70 2.18 8.11
C ALA A 26 16.30 3.36 9.01
N ASN A 27 15.00 3.59 9.30
CA ASN A 27 14.54 4.73 10.10
C ASN A 27 13.28 4.51 10.95
N GLY A 28 13.00 3.29 11.43
CA GLY A 28 12.01 3.12 12.50
C GLY A 28 11.11 1.90 12.39
N TRP A 29 10.60 1.52 13.56
CA TRP A 29 9.78 0.36 13.88
C TRP A 29 8.69 0.03 12.83
N VAL A 30 8.74 -1.19 12.29
CA VAL A 30 7.63 -1.74 11.50
C VAL A 30 6.39 -1.87 12.39
N GLY A 31 5.22 -1.45 11.90
CA GLY A 31 3.98 -1.33 12.67
C GLY A 31 2.89 -2.30 12.24
N CYS A 32 1.65 -2.07 12.69
CA CYS A 32 0.45 -2.81 12.29
C CYS A 32 0.14 -2.72 10.82
N TRP A 33 0.71 -1.73 10.15
CA TRP A 33 0.71 -1.67 8.72
C TRP A 33 1.39 -2.85 8.03
N TYR A 34 2.39 -3.41 8.68
CA TYR A 34 3.15 -4.54 8.21
C TYR A 34 2.71 -5.85 8.88
N TYR A 35 2.55 -5.84 10.21
CA TYR A 35 2.17 -7.04 10.97
C TYR A 35 0.69 -7.46 10.79
N GLY A 36 -0.16 -6.50 10.41
CA GLY A 36 -1.61 -6.68 10.33
C GLY A 36 -2.29 -6.70 11.71
N CYS A 37 -3.57 -6.33 11.73
CA CYS A 37 -4.39 -6.32 12.95
C CYS A 37 -4.83 -7.74 13.33
N ARG A 38 -4.59 -8.15 14.57
CA ARG A 38 -4.84 -9.52 15.06
C ARG A 38 -5.51 -9.51 16.43
N ARG A 39 -6.14 -10.62 16.83
CA ARG A 39 -6.69 -10.78 18.19
C ARG A 39 -5.70 -11.40 19.17
N SER A 40 -4.74 -12.17 18.66
CA SER A 40 -3.77 -12.92 19.47
C SER A 40 -2.43 -12.18 19.63
N TYR A 41 -1.73 -12.49 20.71
CA TYR A 41 -0.38 -12.00 21.00
C TYR A 41 0.67 -12.87 20.32
N HIS A 42 1.60 -12.24 19.61
CA HIS A 42 2.71 -12.88 18.90
C HIS A 42 4.06 -12.48 19.54
N PRO A 43 4.73 -13.37 20.29
CA PRO A 43 5.98 -13.05 20.97
C PRO A 43 7.15 -12.74 20.03
N GLU A 44 7.08 -13.17 18.77
CA GLU A 44 8.09 -12.94 17.74
C GLU A 44 8.14 -11.49 17.22
N PHE A 45 7.12 -10.68 17.50
CA PHE A 45 7.07 -9.28 17.06
C PHE A 45 7.56 -8.33 18.15
N ARG A 46 8.30 -7.30 17.71
CA ARG A 46 8.83 -6.28 18.62
C ARG A 46 7.77 -5.32 19.14
N CYS A 47 6.66 -5.18 18.41
CA CYS A 47 5.47 -4.48 18.86
C CYS A 47 4.22 -5.23 18.39
N GLN A 48 3.10 -4.95 19.03
CA GLN A 48 1.90 -5.75 18.93
C GLN A 48 0.73 -5.00 18.31
N CYS A 49 0.01 -5.72 17.46
CA CYS A 49 -1.15 -5.24 16.69
C CYS A 49 -2.44 -5.91 17.10
N ASN A 50 -2.56 -6.17 18.39
CA ASN A 50 -3.72 -6.75 19.03
C ASN A 50 -4.09 -5.95 20.29
N PRO A 51 -5.36 -6.01 20.75
CA PRO A 51 -5.81 -5.27 21.93
C PRO A 51 -5.03 -5.58 23.21
N GLY A 52 -4.45 -6.78 23.32
CA GLY A 52 -3.63 -7.21 24.44
C GLY A 52 -2.29 -6.49 24.57
N CYS A 53 -1.82 -5.78 23.54
CA CYS A 53 -0.53 -5.08 23.52
C CYS A 53 -0.32 -4.12 24.69
N ARG A 54 -1.41 -3.50 25.19
CA ARG A 54 -1.36 -2.55 26.31
C ARG A 54 -0.92 -3.21 27.61
N ARG A 55 -1.19 -4.49 27.80
CA ARG A 55 -0.77 -5.26 28.99
C ARG A 55 0.75 -5.43 29.04
N TYR A 56 1.40 -5.43 27.88
CA TYR A 56 2.84 -5.65 27.73
C TYR A 56 3.60 -4.37 27.39
N GLY A 57 2.89 -3.23 27.26
CA GLY A 57 3.51 -1.93 26.97
C GLY A 57 4.16 -1.83 25.59
N ASN A 58 3.84 -2.72 24.66
CA ASN A 58 4.51 -2.83 23.36
C ASN A 58 3.57 -2.69 22.16
N CYS A 59 2.51 -1.89 22.27
CA CYS A 59 1.66 -1.61 21.10
C CYS A 59 2.48 -0.96 19.98
N CYS A 60 2.26 -1.40 18.73
CA CYS A 60 2.84 -0.67 17.60
C CYS A 60 2.28 0.75 17.55
N GLY A 61 3.11 1.71 17.09
CA GLY A 61 2.76 3.13 17.09
C GLY A 61 1.48 3.45 16.31
N ASP A 62 1.16 2.65 15.30
CA ASP A 62 -0.03 2.76 14.44
C ASP A 62 -1.19 1.84 14.88
N PHE A 63 -1.10 1.08 15.98
CA PHE A 63 -2.19 0.20 16.42
C PHE A 63 -3.50 0.97 16.65
N GLY A 64 -3.42 2.15 17.27
CA GLY A 64 -4.60 2.97 17.59
C GLY A 64 -5.27 3.63 16.39
N THR A 65 -4.53 3.85 15.30
CA THR A 65 -5.07 4.44 14.06
C THR A 65 -5.44 3.37 13.04
N ARG A 66 -4.79 2.21 13.10
CA ARG A 66 -4.91 1.15 12.09
C ARG A 66 -5.68 -0.07 12.55
N CYS A 67 -5.87 -0.31 13.85
CA CYS A 67 -6.59 -1.48 14.37
C CYS A 67 -7.69 -1.08 15.38
N TRP A 68 -8.20 0.15 15.25
CA TRP A 68 -9.16 0.75 16.18
C TRP A 68 -10.49 0.00 16.28
N TRP A 69 -10.82 -0.86 15.31
CA TRP A 69 -12.04 -1.67 15.31
C TRP A 69 -11.97 -2.94 16.19
N LEU A 70 -10.82 -3.25 16.81
CA LEU A 70 -10.63 -4.47 17.61
C LEU A 70 -10.95 -4.34 19.14
N GLY A 71 -11.75 -3.37 19.61
CA GLY A 71 -11.89 -2.95 21.05
C GLY A 71 -12.29 -3.99 22.16
N PRO A 72 -12.21 -3.64 23.50
CA PRO A 72 -12.69 -2.35 24.04
C PRO A 72 -11.80 -1.51 25.02
N SER A 73 -12.17 -0.20 25.03
CA SER A 73 -12.11 0.95 25.97
C SER A 73 -10.85 1.45 26.71
N PRO A 74 -10.66 2.80 26.84
CA PRO A 74 -9.67 3.42 27.72
C PRO A 74 -10.08 3.30 29.22
N PRO A 75 -9.13 3.32 30.18
CA PRO A 75 -9.48 3.31 31.60
C PRO A 75 -10.24 4.57 32.01
N ALA A 76 -11.27 4.38 32.83
CA ALA A 76 -12.09 5.43 33.44
C ALA A 76 -11.38 6.08 34.65
N ASP A 77 -10.21 6.69 34.48
CA ASP A 77 -9.64 7.56 35.54
C ASP A 77 -8.71 8.67 35.03
N ASP A 78 -9.12 9.36 33.95
CA ASP A 78 -8.40 10.58 33.50
C ASP A 78 -9.32 11.81 33.43
N ARG A 79 -10.37 11.85 34.28
CA ARG A 79 -11.18 13.07 34.42
C ARG A 79 -10.53 14.09 35.35
N ARG A 80 -9.67 13.68 36.30
CA ARG A 80 -8.98 14.61 37.22
C ARG A 80 -7.77 15.30 36.59
N ARG A 81 -7.09 14.68 35.61
CA ARG A 81 -5.91 15.27 34.94
C ARG A 81 -6.26 16.15 33.74
N ARG A 82 -7.46 16.01 33.16
CA ARG A 82 -7.97 16.87 32.08
C ARG A 82 -8.21 18.33 32.46
N ARG A 83 -8.33 18.68 33.76
CA ARG A 83 -8.48 20.07 34.19
C ARG A 83 -7.19 20.90 34.19
N ARG A 84 -6.03 20.29 33.91
CA ARG A 84 -4.72 20.99 33.92
C ARG A 84 -3.90 20.89 32.64
N ARG A 85 -4.44 20.31 31.56
CA ARG A 85 -3.75 20.32 30.26
C ARG A 85 -4.42 21.33 29.34
N THR A 86 -3.67 22.38 29.01
CA THR A 86 -3.92 23.24 27.85
C THR A 86 -4.23 22.36 26.64
N LYS A 87 -5.18 22.82 25.81
CA LYS A 87 -5.56 22.20 24.53
C LYS A 87 -4.30 21.63 23.85
N PRO A 88 -4.27 20.34 23.45
CA PRO A 88 -3.15 19.82 22.69
C PRO A 88 -2.87 20.75 21.51
N PRO A 89 -1.60 21.03 21.18
CA PRO A 89 -1.31 21.79 19.98
C PRO A 89 -1.99 21.08 18.79
N PRO A 90 -2.53 21.83 17.81
CA PRO A 90 -3.01 21.20 16.59
C PRO A 90 -1.92 20.27 16.05
N PRO A 91 -2.29 19.14 15.43
CA PRO A 91 -1.30 18.32 14.75
C PRO A 91 -0.48 19.22 13.81
N PRO A 92 0.82 18.92 13.60
CA PRO A 92 1.60 19.67 12.61
C PRO A 92 0.82 19.69 11.29
N PRO A 93 0.87 20.81 10.54
CA PRO A 93 0.21 20.87 9.24
C PRO A 93 0.65 19.64 8.44
N ASN A 94 -0.34 18.86 7.99
CA ASN A 94 -0.11 17.71 7.15
C ASN A 94 0.82 18.17 6.01
N PRO A 95 1.96 17.50 5.72
CA PRO A 95 2.69 17.80 4.50
C PRO A 95 1.67 17.75 3.37
N GLN A 96 1.54 18.85 2.60
CA GLN A 96 0.49 19.01 1.58
C GLN A 96 0.49 17.88 0.51
N TRP A 97 1.50 17.00 0.54
CA TRP A 97 1.76 15.90 -0.38
C TRP A 97 1.55 14.50 0.21
N ALA A 98 1.25 14.35 1.51
CA ALA A 98 0.88 13.04 2.05
C ALA A 98 -0.57 12.70 1.64
N PRO A 99 -0.83 11.55 1.01
CA PRO A 99 -2.18 11.17 0.62
C PRO A 99 -3.08 11.14 1.85
N SER A 100 -4.15 11.91 1.80
CA SER A 100 -5.16 11.89 2.87
C SER A 100 -5.76 10.49 2.95
N PRO A 101 -6.00 9.95 4.15
CA PRO A 101 -6.74 8.70 4.29
C PRO A 101 -8.09 8.81 3.54
N PRO A 102 -8.58 7.73 2.91
CA PRO A 102 -9.82 7.78 2.13
C PRO A 102 -10.95 8.31 3.00
N GLN A 103 -11.51 9.47 2.65
CA GLN A 103 -12.69 9.99 3.33
C GLN A 103 -13.89 9.22 2.80
N ASN A 104 -14.66 8.59 3.69
CA ASN A 104 -15.86 7.80 3.34
C ASN A 104 -15.60 6.65 2.34
N GLY A 105 -14.39 6.08 2.32
CA GLY A 105 -14.05 5.00 1.37
C GLY A 105 -13.76 5.49 -0.06
N ILE A 106 -13.58 6.79 -0.28
CA ILE A 106 -13.14 7.36 -1.55
C ILE A 106 -11.70 7.86 -1.43
N ALA A 107 -10.81 7.38 -2.31
CA ALA A 107 -9.44 7.83 -2.43
C ALA A 107 -9.28 8.80 -3.61
N THR A 108 -8.33 9.74 -3.49
CA THR A 108 -7.84 10.52 -4.63
C THR A 108 -6.57 9.85 -5.12
N VAL A 109 -6.56 9.43 -6.38
CA VAL A 109 -5.49 8.61 -6.95
C VAL A 109 -5.09 9.13 -8.32
N TYR A 110 -3.95 8.70 -8.82
CA TYR A 110 -3.32 9.26 -10.02
C TYR A 110 -2.88 8.17 -10.98
N HIS A 111 -3.07 8.42 -12.27
CA HIS A 111 -2.62 7.53 -13.34
C HIS A 111 -1.94 8.35 -14.42
N GLN A 112 -0.69 8.01 -14.75
CA GLN A 112 0.06 8.67 -15.79
C GLN A 112 0.06 7.81 -17.05
N THR A 113 -0.23 8.44 -18.18
CA THR A 113 -0.35 7.76 -19.48
C THR A 113 -0.11 8.76 -20.62
N SER A 114 -0.34 8.31 -21.86
CA SER A 114 -0.14 9.13 -23.05
C SER A 114 -1.25 10.16 -23.22
N PRO A 115 -0.98 11.30 -23.87
CA PRO A 115 -2.04 12.25 -24.20
C PRO A 115 -3.21 11.60 -24.98
N GLN A 116 -2.91 10.65 -25.87
CA GLN A 116 -3.92 9.94 -26.68
C GLN A 116 -4.77 9.00 -25.82
N ALA A 117 -4.12 8.16 -24.99
CA ALA A 117 -4.79 7.25 -24.08
C ALA A 117 -5.57 8.01 -23.01
N CYS A 118 -5.01 9.11 -22.50
CA CYS A 118 -5.64 10.01 -21.55
C CYS A 118 -6.95 10.58 -22.09
N LYS A 119 -6.94 11.11 -23.33
CA LYS A 119 -8.15 11.57 -24.00
C LYS A 119 -9.19 10.45 -24.15
N ALA A 120 -8.76 9.23 -24.52
CA ALA A 120 -9.67 8.09 -24.66
C ALA A 120 -10.28 7.66 -23.32
N ILE A 121 -9.50 7.62 -22.25
CA ILE A 121 -9.96 7.30 -20.89
C ILE A 121 -10.95 8.36 -20.41
N LEU A 122 -10.60 9.65 -20.51
CA LEU A 122 -11.45 10.75 -20.08
C LEU A 122 -12.79 10.82 -20.83
N ALA A 123 -12.80 10.42 -22.11
CA ALA A 123 -14.02 10.34 -22.91
C ALA A 123 -14.87 9.09 -22.62
N SER A 124 -14.30 8.09 -21.93
CA SER A 124 -14.97 6.82 -21.65
C SER A 124 -14.76 6.38 -20.20
N SER A 125 -13.87 5.42 -19.97
CA SER A 125 -13.54 4.88 -18.65
C SER A 125 -12.15 4.24 -18.68
N PHE A 126 -11.58 4.03 -17.50
CA PHE A 126 -10.49 3.08 -17.33
C PHE A 126 -10.93 1.65 -17.67
N ARG A 127 -9.97 0.82 -18.07
CA ARG A 127 -10.17 -0.60 -18.36
C ARG A 127 -9.11 -1.42 -17.61
N PRO A 128 -9.48 -2.53 -16.96
CA PRO A 128 -8.50 -3.44 -16.40
C PRO A 128 -7.50 -3.89 -17.45
N GLY A 129 -6.22 -3.91 -17.09
CA GLY A 129 -5.20 -4.59 -17.88
C GLY A 129 -5.37 -6.11 -17.78
N SER A 130 -4.67 -6.86 -18.63
CA SER A 130 -4.66 -8.33 -18.58
C SER A 130 -3.68 -8.89 -17.55
N ASP A 131 -2.79 -8.07 -17.00
CA ASP A 131 -1.78 -8.48 -16.02
C ASP A 131 -1.34 -7.29 -15.14
N GLY A 132 -0.57 -7.57 -14.09
CA GLY A 132 0.02 -6.61 -13.16
C GLY A 132 0.43 -7.31 -11.85
N HIS A 133 1.08 -6.61 -10.92
CA HIS A 133 1.58 -7.21 -9.67
C HIS A 133 0.51 -7.99 -8.90
N CYS A 134 -0.71 -7.48 -8.89
CA CYS A 134 -1.86 -8.06 -8.21
C CYS A 134 -2.84 -8.77 -9.15
N GLY A 135 -2.51 -8.99 -10.43
CA GLY A 135 -3.44 -9.53 -11.44
C GLY A 135 -3.93 -8.50 -12.46
N GLY A 136 -4.83 -8.93 -13.34
CA GLY A 136 -5.43 -8.11 -14.39
C GLY A 136 -6.40 -7.07 -13.83
N ALA A 137 -5.93 -5.84 -13.65
CA ALA A 137 -6.63 -4.81 -12.89
C ALA A 137 -6.30 -3.39 -13.38
N ILE A 138 -6.88 -2.39 -12.73
CA ILE A 138 -6.56 -0.98 -12.91
C ILE A 138 -5.70 -0.53 -11.74
N TYR A 139 -4.54 0.06 -12.05
CA TYR A 139 -3.55 0.48 -11.06
C TYR A 139 -3.47 2.00 -11.01
N PHE A 140 -3.52 2.55 -9.80
CA PHE A 140 -3.34 3.96 -9.54
C PHE A 140 -2.29 4.20 -8.48
N ALA A 141 -1.49 5.24 -8.67
CA ALA A 141 -0.61 5.76 -7.65
C ALA A 141 -1.40 6.60 -6.63
N MET A 142 -1.02 6.52 -5.36
CA MET A 142 -1.62 7.34 -4.30
C MET A 142 -1.12 8.79 -4.31
N SER A 143 -0.06 9.09 -5.05
CA SER A 143 0.43 10.46 -5.28
C SER A 143 0.90 10.64 -6.73
N PRO A 144 0.91 11.88 -7.24
CA PRO A 144 1.49 12.17 -8.55
C PRO A 144 2.98 11.84 -8.62
N GLU A 145 3.74 11.98 -7.52
CA GLU A 145 5.16 11.69 -7.50
C GLU A 145 5.45 10.19 -7.70
N ALA A 146 4.57 9.32 -7.18
CA ALA A 146 4.68 7.88 -7.35
C ALA A 146 4.36 7.42 -8.79
N THR A 147 3.86 8.30 -9.67
CA THR A 147 3.72 7.95 -11.10
C THR A 147 5.04 8.05 -11.87
N LYS A 148 6.06 8.73 -11.33
CA LYS A 148 7.38 8.94 -11.97
C LYS A 148 8.06 7.64 -12.39
N THR A 149 8.15 6.69 -11.46
CA THR A 149 8.90 5.45 -11.63
C THR A 149 8.10 4.38 -12.37
N LYS A 150 6.77 4.55 -12.40
CA LYS A 150 5.82 3.60 -12.99
C LYS A 150 5.62 3.82 -14.49
N ALA A 151 5.97 5.00 -14.99
CA ALA A 151 5.98 5.34 -16.41
C ALA A 151 7.37 5.11 -17.05
N ILE A 152 8.07 4.00 -16.77
CA ILE A 152 9.46 3.73 -17.24
C ILE A 152 9.55 2.58 -18.29
N GLY A 153 8.43 2.05 -18.79
CA GLY A 153 8.49 1.11 -19.93
C GLY A 153 9.01 1.79 -21.21
N THR A 154 9.67 1.10 -22.13
CA THR A 154 10.08 1.65 -23.45
C THR A 154 8.90 2.08 -24.36
N GLN A 155 7.67 1.88 -23.89
CA GLN A 155 6.40 2.33 -24.46
C GLN A 155 5.66 3.33 -23.54
N SER A 156 6.34 3.84 -22.51
CA SER A 156 5.80 4.81 -21.55
C SER A 156 5.68 6.18 -22.20
N GLN A 157 4.61 6.32 -22.96
CA GLN A 157 4.15 7.58 -23.49
C GLN A 157 3.71 8.45 -22.31
N SER A 158 4.65 9.04 -21.59
CA SER A 158 4.38 9.97 -20.48
C SER A 158 4.00 11.34 -21.04
N GLY A 159 2.99 12.00 -20.47
CA GLY A 159 2.57 13.34 -20.95
C GLY A 159 1.21 13.82 -20.50
N CYS A 160 0.36 12.92 -19.98
CA CYS A 160 -0.86 13.29 -19.25
C CYS A 160 -0.88 12.59 -17.88
N VAL A 161 -1.39 13.28 -16.87
CA VAL A 161 -1.73 12.71 -15.56
C VAL A 161 -3.24 12.88 -15.33
N ILE A 162 -3.91 11.76 -15.09
CA ILE A 162 -5.32 11.74 -14.69
C ILE A 162 -5.37 11.65 -13.17
N GLN A 163 -6.06 12.59 -12.54
CA GLN A 163 -6.51 12.49 -11.15
C GLN A 163 -7.91 11.88 -11.12
N ALA A 164 -8.10 10.81 -10.35
CA ALA A 164 -9.38 10.14 -10.17
C ALA A 164 -9.83 10.16 -8.71
N LYS A 165 -11.16 10.15 -8.51
CA LYS A 165 -11.80 9.79 -7.24
C LYS A 165 -12.29 8.36 -7.37
N VAL A 166 -11.74 7.46 -6.56
CA VAL A 166 -12.02 6.03 -6.62
C VAL A 166 -12.64 5.58 -5.30
N GLU A 167 -13.78 4.89 -5.38
CA GLU A 167 -14.39 4.20 -4.27
C GLU A 167 -13.63 2.91 -4.00
N VAL A 168 -12.76 2.96 -2.99
CA VAL A 168 -11.86 1.86 -2.63
C VAL A 168 -12.50 0.85 -1.68
N GLY A 169 -13.61 1.21 -1.04
CA GLY A 169 -14.36 0.31 -0.16
C GLY A 169 -13.49 -0.29 0.94
N ARG A 170 -13.65 -1.60 1.19
CA ARG A 170 -12.77 -2.37 2.07
C ARG A 170 -11.48 -2.74 1.35
N VAL A 171 -10.39 -2.12 1.77
CA VAL A 171 -9.08 -2.31 1.16
C VAL A 171 -8.37 -3.53 1.76
N LYS A 172 -7.91 -4.44 0.90
CA LYS A 172 -6.97 -5.48 1.27
C LYS A 172 -5.55 -4.92 1.21
N TYR A 173 -4.76 -5.11 2.26
CA TYR A 173 -3.37 -4.68 2.27
C TYR A 173 -2.45 -5.84 1.93
N GLU A 174 -1.64 -5.66 0.90
CA GLU A 174 -0.71 -6.67 0.43
C GLU A 174 0.75 -6.22 0.57
N GLY A 175 1.64 -7.21 0.62
CA GLY A 175 3.08 -6.95 0.62
C GLY A 175 3.60 -6.47 -0.75
N PRO A 176 4.90 -6.12 -0.86
CA PRO A 176 5.47 -5.54 -2.08
C PRO A 176 5.32 -6.39 -3.35
N LYS A 177 5.19 -7.71 -3.21
CA LYS A 177 4.99 -8.65 -4.33
C LYS A 177 3.52 -8.95 -4.62
N CYS A 178 2.62 -8.24 -3.96
CA CYS A 178 1.17 -8.43 -3.99
C CYS A 178 0.66 -9.84 -3.68
N GLY A 179 1.40 -10.65 -2.92
CA GLY A 179 0.99 -12.00 -2.52
C GLY A 179 0.92 -12.98 -3.69
N HIS A 180 -0.17 -12.89 -4.46
CA HIS A 180 -0.45 -13.64 -5.69
C HIS A 180 -1.25 -12.78 -6.70
N LYS A 181 -1.55 -13.35 -7.87
CA LYS A 181 -2.42 -12.71 -8.86
C LYS A 181 -3.87 -12.89 -8.43
N TRP A 182 -4.51 -11.79 -8.03
CA TRP A 182 -5.88 -11.80 -7.53
C TRP A 182 -6.88 -11.82 -8.67
N GLU A 183 -7.89 -12.66 -8.51
CA GLU A 183 -9.10 -12.61 -9.33
C GLU A 183 -10.19 -11.77 -8.62
N PRO A 184 -11.01 -11.00 -9.35
CA PRO A 184 -12.02 -10.12 -8.75
C PRO A 184 -13.01 -10.88 -7.84
N GLY A 185 -13.39 -12.10 -8.24
CA GLY A 185 -14.30 -12.94 -7.47
C GLY A 185 -13.70 -13.40 -6.14
N GLU A 186 -12.42 -13.75 -6.12
CA GLU A 186 -11.70 -14.17 -4.91
C GLU A 186 -11.61 -13.01 -3.91
N LEU A 187 -11.22 -11.82 -4.37
CA LEU A 187 -11.10 -10.64 -3.52
C LEU A 187 -12.44 -10.28 -2.86
N LYS A 188 -13.53 -10.30 -3.64
CA LYS A 188 -14.89 -10.05 -3.14
C LYS A 188 -15.37 -11.11 -2.17
N GLN A 189 -15.07 -12.39 -2.39
CA GLN A 189 -15.41 -13.46 -1.45
C GLN A 189 -14.71 -13.29 -0.11
N GLN A 190 -13.50 -12.72 -0.11
CA GLN A 190 -12.79 -12.34 1.12
C GLN A 190 -13.31 -11.03 1.74
N GLY A 191 -14.30 -10.39 1.12
CA GLY A 191 -14.97 -9.19 1.63
C GLY A 191 -14.24 -7.88 1.33
N TYR A 192 -13.31 -7.88 0.37
CA TYR A 192 -12.57 -6.69 -0.04
C TYR A 192 -13.01 -6.18 -1.42
N ASP A 193 -12.88 -4.88 -1.61
CA ASP A 193 -13.29 -4.15 -2.82
C ASP A 193 -12.08 -3.63 -3.62
N SER A 194 -10.91 -3.55 -2.99
CA SER A 194 -9.67 -3.10 -3.61
C SER A 194 -8.45 -3.68 -2.90
N ILE A 195 -7.27 -3.51 -3.50
CA ILE A 195 -5.98 -3.86 -2.90
C ILE A 195 -5.13 -2.60 -2.79
N GLN A 196 -4.38 -2.46 -1.70
CA GLN A 196 -3.32 -1.47 -1.56
C GLN A 196 -2.00 -2.17 -1.25
N PHE A 197 -0.96 -1.85 -2.02
CA PHE A 197 0.39 -2.41 -1.87
C PHE A 197 1.45 -1.38 -2.25
N ASP A 198 2.72 -1.68 -1.95
CA ASP A 198 3.85 -0.81 -2.28
C ASP A 198 5.01 -1.67 -2.75
N PRO A 199 5.30 -1.70 -4.06
CA PRO A 199 6.39 -2.49 -4.61
C PRO A 199 7.78 -1.90 -4.31
N GLY A 200 7.87 -0.76 -3.60
CA GLY A 200 9.12 -0.12 -3.19
C GLY A 200 9.38 1.22 -3.88
N ASP A 201 8.48 1.68 -4.74
CA ASP A 201 8.56 2.94 -5.48
C ASP A 201 7.32 3.82 -5.29
N GLY A 202 6.45 3.48 -4.32
CA GLY A 202 5.28 4.25 -3.94
C GLY A 202 4.02 3.42 -3.83
N GLN A 203 3.11 3.88 -2.97
CA GLN A 203 1.84 3.21 -2.69
C GLN A 203 0.94 3.20 -3.92
N GLU A 204 0.40 2.03 -4.22
CA GLU A 204 -0.57 1.80 -5.28
C GLU A 204 -1.90 1.30 -4.73
N VAL A 205 -2.98 1.74 -5.35
CA VAL A 205 -4.32 1.17 -5.19
C VAL A 205 -4.69 0.45 -6.47
N VAL A 206 -5.22 -0.76 -6.29
CA VAL A 206 -5.65 -1.66 -7.35
C VAL A 206 -7.15 -1.87 -7.23
N ILE A 207 -7.87 -1.62 -8.32
CA ILE A 207 -9.30 -1.91 -8.45
C ILE A 207 -9.54 -2.82 -9.64
N PHE A 208 -10.57 -3.64 -9.55
CA PHE A 208 -10.93 -4.60 -10.60
C PHE A 208 -12.18 -4.15 -11.38
N ASP A 209 -13.01 -3.31 -10.77
CA ASP A 209 -14.23 -2.79 -11.40
C ASP A 209 -14.04 -1.30 -11.76
N PRO A 210 -14.08 -0.93 -13.06
CA PRO A 210 -13.96 0.46 -13.47
C PRO A 210 -15.07 1.36 -12.90
N ASN A 211 -16.23 0.81 -12.51
CA ASN A 211 -17.32 1.58 -11.88
C ASN A 211 -16.97 2.11 -10.47
N GLN A 212 -15.85 1.65 -9.89
CA GLN A 212 -15.29 2.25 -8.68
C GLN A 212 -14.70 3.64 -8.96
N VAL A 213 -14.39 4.00 -10.20
CA VAL A 213 -13.97 5.36 -10.58
C VAL A 213 -15.20 6.26 -10.65
N LYS A 214 -15.35 7.17 -9.68
CA LYS A 214 -16.54 8.05 -9.55
C LYS A 214 -16.39 9.36 -10.31
N SER A 215 -15.16 9.83 -10.47
CA SER A 215 -14.86 11.00 -11.28
C SER A 215 -13.40 10.99 -11.67
N MET A 216 -13.05 11.61 -12.79
CA MET A 216 -11.69 11.76 -13.24
C MET A 216 -11.52 13.08 -13.99
N LYS A 217 -10.31 13.63 -13.93
CA LYS A 217 -9.92 14.82 -14.69
C LYS A 217 -8.45 14.75 -15.03
N GLU A 218 -8.08 15.33 -16.15
CA GLU A 218 -6.70 15.71 -16.40
C GLU A 218 -6.28 16.79 -15.41
N ILE A 219 -5.07 16.70 -14.88
CA ILE A 219 -4.46 17.77 -14.08
C ILE A 219 -3.25 18.35 -14.82
N PRO A 220 -2.93 19.64 -14.60
CA PRO A 220 -1.76 20.25 -15.22
C PRO A 220 -0.51 19.41 -14.98
N TYR A 221 0.17 19.06 -16.06
CA TYR A 221 1.37 18.24 -15.98
C TYR A 221 2.49 19.03 -15.29
N ASN A 222 2.91 18.56 -14.10
CA ASN A 222 4.04 19.15 -13.39
C ASN A 222 5.34 18.47 -13.82
N SER A 223 6.34 19.24 -14.23
CA SER A 223 7.68 18.72 -14.55
C SER A 223 8.32 17.98 -13.38
N ALA A 224 7.95 18.32 -12.15
CA ALA A 224 8.35 17.62 -10.95
C ALA A 224 7.79 16.20 -10.84
N TRP A 225 6.96 15.72 -11.78
CA TRP A 225 6.46 14.33 -11.89
C TRP A 225 6.96 13.61 -13.14
N LYS A 226 7.96 14.16 -13.84
CA LYS A 226 8.60 13.50 -14.97
C LYS A 226 9.42 12.28 -14.50
N PRO A 227 9.41 11.17 -15.24
CA PRO A 227 10.48 10.19 -15.15
C PRO A 227 11.80 10.91 -15.49
N GLU A 228 12.84 10.69 -14.69
CA GLU A 228 14.19 11.14 -15.08
C GLU A 228 14.65 10.24 -16.23
N TYR A 229 14.53 10.74 -17.46
CA TYR A 229 15.21 10.12 -18.59
C TYR A 229 16.71 10.37 -18.42
N ASN A 230 17.41 9.38 -17.88
CA ASN A 230 18.86 9.32 -18.03
C ASN A 230 19.13 9.11 -19.52
N VAL A 231 19.41 10.20 -20.23
CA VAL A 231 20.01 10.16 -21.55
C VAL A 231 21.41 9.59 -21.35
N ARG A 232 21.55 8.29 -21.60
CA ARG A 232 22.85 7.64 -21.82
C ARG A 232 23.10 7.59 -23.31
#